data_AF-A0A8D4BMY0-F1
#
_entry.id   AF-A0A8D4BMY0-F1
#
_cell.length_a   1.000
_cell.length_b   1.000
_cell.length_c   1.000
_cell.angle_alpha   90.00
_cell.angle_beta   90.00
_cell.angle_gamma   90.00
#
_symmetry.space_group_name_H-M   'P 1'
#
loop_
_entity.id
_entity.type
_entity.pdbx_description
1 polymer ?
#
loop_
_entity_poly.entity_id
_entity_poly.type
_entity_poly.pdbx_seq_one_letter_code
_entity_poly.pdbx_strand_id
1 'polypeptide(L)'
;MNNYKNDNTARRYIAHVSIFGTTQIHLRNPYIVAWWSAAFPGFGHLLLSKYLRGFVLFIWEVVINLKSHVNLAMIYSFQGNIDMAKEVLNTRWLLIYIPVYIFAIWDSYRTTVDLNKIYVLAERENHRFNSFSIGAMEINYLDKRNPILSVAWSFLMPGLGQLYIHRIIGAFFVIIWAVIFFYYSHLLEGISLLFSGEIKQATSALNKEWLLFFPSLYGFATFDSYMNTVENNKLVEREQKNFFEKTYQHPSFCIVKGKKVE
;
A
#
# COMPACT_ATOMS: atom_id res chain seq x y z
N MET A 1 2.26 27.32 -19.45
CA MET A 1 1.96 27.11 -18.01
C MET A 1 2.91 26.03 -17.51
N ASN A 2 3.83 26.33 -16.59
CA ASN A 2 4.83 25.35 -16.15
C ASN A 2 4.19 24.36 -15.17
N ASN A 3 3.69 23.24 -15.68
CA ASN A 3 3.03 22.18 -14.90
C ASN A 3 4.03 21.16 -14.30
N TYR A 4 5.33 21.37 -14.53
CA TYR A 4 6.42 20.49 -14.11
C TYR A 4 7.09 20.91 -12.79
N LYS A 5 6.80 22.11 -12.26
CA LYS A 5 7.33 22.60 -10.98
C LYS A 5 6.21 23.11 -10.09
N ASN A 6 6.22 22.69 -8.83
CA ASN A 6 5.43 23.33 -7.79
C ASN A 6 6.04 24.70 -7.46
N ASP A 7 5.19 25.72 -7.29
CA ASP A 7 5.60 27.09 -6.96
C ASP A 7 5.86 27.27 -5.46
N ASN A 8 5.50 26.28 -4.63
CA ASN A 8 5.73 26.25 -3.18
C ASN A 8 5.11 27.46 -2.43
N THR A 9 4.08 28.10 -2.98
CA THR A 9 3.41 29.27 -2.38
C THR A 9 2.34 28.94 -1.34
N ALA A 10 1.72 27.76 -1.40
CA ALA A 10 0.79 27.28 -0.37
C ALA A 10 1.50 26.72 0.86
N ARG A 11 0.78 26.80 1.98
CA ARG A 11 1.20 26.17 3.24
C ARG A 11 1.06 24.64 3.17
N ARG A 12 0.07 24.12 2.44
CA ARG A 12 -0.23 22.68 2.33
C ARG A 12 -0.55 22.26 0.89
N TYR A 13 -0.11 21.06 0.53
CA TYR A 13 -0.36 20.45 -0.78
C TYR A 13 -1.07 19.12 -0.61
N ILE A 14 -1.96 18.82 -1.56
CA ILE A 14 -2.71 17.55 -1.58
C ILE A 14 -1.90 16.46 -2.27
N ALA A 15 -1.17 16.82 -3.33
CA ALA A 15 -0.41 15.88 -4.12
C ALA A 15 0.92 16.48 -4.59
N HIS A 16 1.86 15.59 -4.90
CA HIS A 16 3.13 15.89 -5.53
C HIS A 16 3.48 14.76 -6.50
N VAL A 17 3.63 15.11 -7.78
CA VAL A 17 4.02 14.18 -8.84
C VAL A 17 5.53 14.22 -8.98
N SER A 18 6.20 13.12 -8.65
CA SER A 18 7.65 13.00 -8.76
C SER A 18 8.01 11.97 -9.83
N ILE A 19 9.28 11.90 -10.20
CA ILE A 19 9.82 10.86 -11.11
C ILE A 19 9.63 9.43 -10.57
N PHE A 20 9.47 9.26 -9.25
CA PHE A 20 9.31 7.94 -8.61
C PHE A 20 7.84 7.57 -8.35
N GLY A 21 6.91 8.45 -8.70
CA GLY A 21 5.48 8.27 -8.51
C GLY A 21 4.79 9.49 -7.91
N THR A 22 3.48 9.32 -7.72
CA THR A 22 2.59 10.35 -7.15
C THR A 22 2.40 10.11 -5.66
N THR A 23 2.82 11.09 -4.84
CA THR A 23 2.54 11.10 -3.40
C THR A 23 1.32 11.96 -3.15
N GLN A 24 0.32 11.43 -2.47
CA GLN A 24 -0.94 12.11 -2.22
C GLN A 24 -1.44 11.92 -0.79
N ILE A 25 -2.14 12.94 -0.31
CA ILE A 25 -2.93 12.90 0.92
C ILE A 25 -4.40 12.85 0.50
N HIS A 26 -5.14 11.92 1.07
CA HIS A 26 -6.59 11.82 0.92
C HIS A 26 -7.20 11.30 2.21
N LEU A 27 -8.52 11.42 2.35
CA LEU A 27 -9.23 10.89 3.51
C LEU A 27 -9.15 9.36 3.54
N ARG A 28 -8.79 8.83 4.71
CA ARG A 28 -8.73 7.39 4.97
C ARG A 28 -9.41 7.07 6.29
N ASN A 29 -10.02 5.89 6.40
CA ASN A 29 -10.47 5.39 7.69
C ASN A 29 -9.23 4.96 8.51
N PRO A 30 -8.96 5.58 9.69
CA PRO A 30 -7.81 5.22 10.52
C PRO A 30 -7.79 3.75 10.95
N TYR A 31 -8.96 3.13 11.12
CA TYR A 31 -9.06 1.72 11.50
C TYR A 31 -8.59 0.78 10.39
N ILE A 32 -8.83 1.12 9.11
CA ILE A 32 -8.35 0.30 7.99
C ILE A 32 -6.82 0.35 7.92
N VAL A 33 -6.23 1.53 8.12
CA VAL A 33 -4.77 1.67 8.13
C VAL A 33 -4.15 0.91 9.32
N ALA A 34 -4.76 1.02 10.49
CA ALA A 34 -4.34 0.29 11.69
C ALA A 34 -4.44 -1.23 11.50
N TRP A 35 -5.52 -1.70 10.85
CA TRP A 35 -5.71 -3.11 10.53
C TRP A 35 -4.61 -3.64 9.61
N TRP A 36 -4.20 -2.87 8.58
CA TRP A 36 -3.08 -3.27 7.74
C TRP A 36 -1.75 -3.34 8.50
N SER A 37 -1.52 -2.45 9.47
CA SER A 37 -0.36 -2.57 10.38
C SER A 37 -0.46 -3.77 11.32
N ALA A 38 -1.66 -4.21 11.68
CA ALA A 38 -1.87 -5.43 12.48
C ALA A 38 -1.66 -6.69 11.62
N ALA A 39 -2.14 -6.69 10.37
CA ALA A 39 -1.92 -7.80 9.44
C ALA A 39 -0.43 -7.97 9.11
N PHE A 40 0.32 -6.87 9.02
CA PHE A 40 1.77 -6.88 8.86
C PHE A 40 2.35 -5.50 9.23
N PRO A 41 3.15 -5.39 10.31
CA PRO A 41 3.80 -4.14 10.66
C PRO A 41 4.55 -3.53 9.48
N GLY A 42 4.27 -2.26 9.21
CA GLY A 42 4.81 -1.51 8.08
C GLY A 42 3.81 -1.25 6.95
N PHE A 43 2.83 -2.14 6.71
CA PHE A 43 1.84 -1.93 5.65
C PHE A 43 0.97 -0.69 5.87
N GLY A 44 0.52 -0.43 7.10
CA GLY A 44 -0.22 0.81 7.36
C GLY A 44 0.61 2.07 7.06
N HIS A 45 1.90 2.08 7.37
CA HIS A 45 2.79 3.20 7.01
C HIS A 45 3.00 3.34 5.50
N LEU A 46 3.06 2.23 4.76
CA LEU A 46 3.14 2.25 3.29
C LEU A 46 1.87 2.81 2.64
N LEU A 47 0.68 2.50 3.18
CA LEU A 47 -0.58 3.13 2.74
C LEU A 47 -0.54 4.65 2.94
N LEU A 48 0.14 5.12 3.98
CA LEU A 48 0.34 6.54 4.26
C LEU A 48 1.47 7.18 3.45
N SER A 49 2.08 6.45 2.49
CA SER A 49 3.27 6.86 1.74
C SER A 49 4.46 7.24 2.65
N LYS A 50 4.49 6.72 3.89
CA LYS A 50 5.64 6.87 4.81
C LYS A 50 6.63 5.74 4.59
N TYR A 51 7.21 5.70 3.38
CA TYR A 51 8.03 4.59 2.89
C TYR A 51 9.13 4.15 3.85
N LEU A 52 9.96 5.09 4.35
CA LEU A 52 11.08 4.73 5.23
C LEU A 52 10.62 3.97 6.49
N ARG A 53 9.56 4.46 7.16
CA ARG A 53 9.00 3.80 8.35
C ARG A 53 8.37 2.46 7.99
N GLY A 54 7.62 2.43 6.89
CA GLY A 54 6.98 1.21 6.40
C GLY A 54 7.98 0.11 6.06
N PHE A 55 9.06 0.45 5.36
CA PHE A 55 10.11 -0.49 5.00
C PHE A 55 10.84 -1.03 6.22
N VAL A 56 11.22 -0.16 7.17
CA VAL A 56 11.91 -0.60 8.39
C VAL A 56 11.03 -1.55 9.21
N LEU A 57 9.75 -1.20 9.41
CA LEU A 57 8.82 -2.03 10.18
C LEU A 57 8.51 -3.35 9.46
N PHE A 58 8.38 -3.34 8.14
CA PHE A 58 8.17 -4.55 7.35
C PHE A 58 9.36 -5.51 7.43
N ILE A 59 10.58 -5.00 7.23
CA ILE A 59 11.79 -5.83 7.29
C ILE A 59 11.95 -6.39 8.71
N TRP A 60 11.70 -5.55 9.71
CA TRP A 60 11.73 -5.96 11.12
C TRP A 60 10.69 -7.04 11.40
N GLU A 61 9.46 -6.93 10.88
CA GLU A 61 8.41 -7.96 11.01
C GLU A 61 8.90 -9.31 10.50
N VAL A 62 9.42 -9.36 9.28
CA VAL A 62 9.91 -10.61 8.68
C VAL A 62 11.00 -11.23 9.56
N VAL A 63 12.00 -10.43 9.96
CA VAL A 63 13.14 -10.92 10.74
C VAL A 63 12.67 -11.46 12.10
N ILE A 64 11.85 -10.71 12.83
CA ILE A 64 11.44 -11.12 14.17
C ILE A 64 10.46 -12.30 14.11
N ASN A 65 9.53 -12.32 13.16
CA ASN A 65 8.59 -13.43 12.98
C ASN A 65 9.35 -14.74 12.73
N LEU A 66 10.34 -14.74 11.82
CA LEU A 66 11.20 -15.90 11.57
C LEU A 66 12.07 -16.31 12.76
N LYS A 67 12.54 -15.35 13.57
CA LYS A 67 13.36 -15.65 14.76
C LYS A 67 12.53 -16.12 15.96
N SER A 68 11.27 -15.72 16.02
CA SER A 68 10.31 -16.08 17.06
C SER A 68 9.45 -17.29 16.72
N HIS A 69 9.44 -17.72 15.46
CA HIS A 69 8.56 -18.78 14.93
C HIS A 69 7.06 -18.48 15.08
N VAL A 70 6.68 -17.20 15.01
CA VAL A 70 5.28 -16.77 15.20
C VAL A 70 4.36 -17.38 14.13
N ASN A 71 4.76 -17.36 12.86
CA ASN A 71 3.97 -17.98 11.80
C ASN A 71 3.78 -19.48 12.00
N LEU A 72 4.83 -20.19 12.39
CA LEU A 72 4.76 -21.63 12.64
C LEU A 72 3.90 -21.95 13.86
N ALA A 73 4.02 -21.17 14.93
CA ALA A 73 3.16 -21.29 16.12
C ALA A 73 1.69 -21.04 15.78
N MET A 74 1.38 -20.06 14.92
CA MET A 74 0.00 -19.82 14.44
C MET A 74 -0.57 -21.05 13.72
N ILE A 75 0.23 -21.72 12.89
CA ILE A 75 -0.22 -22.93 12.18
C ILE A 75 -0.55 -24.05 13.16
N TYR A 76 0.32 -24.32 14.14
CA TYR A 76 0.02 -25.30 15.19
C TYR A 76 -1.22 -24.91 16.00
N SER A 77 -1.39 -23.62 16.29
CA SER A 77 -2.55 -23.10 17.02
C SER A 77 -3.85 -23.33 16.25
N PHE A 78 -3.87 -23.07 14.93
CA PHE A 78 -5.04 -23.33 14.09
C PHE A 78 -5.36 -24.82 13.89
N GLN A 79 -4.39 -25.70 14.10
CA GLN A 79 -4.60 -27.16 14.11
C GLN A 79 -5.06 -27.70 15.47
N GLY A 80 -5.18 -26.84 16.49
CA GLY A 80 -5.50 -27.25 17.86
C GLY A 80 -4.30 -27.81 18.66
N ASN A 81 -3.10 -27.80 18.07
CA ASN A 81 -1.87 -28.31 18.70
C ASN A 81 -1.21 -27.23 19.56
N ILE A 82 -1.85 -26.85 20.66
CA ILE A 82 -1.44 -25.72 21.51
C ILE A 82 -0.07 -25.95 22.17
N ASP A 83 0.25 -27.18 22.56
CA ASP A 83 1.54 -27.49 23.21
C ASP A 83 2.70 -27.31 22.22
N MET A 84 2.57 -27.83 21.00
CA MET A 84 3.52 -27.59 19.90
C MET A 84 3.68 -26.10 19.57
N ALA A 85 2.58 -25.35 19.59
CA ALA A 85 2.61 -23.91 19.35
C ALA A 85 3.44 -23.18 20.42
N LYS A 86 3.37 -23.58 21.69
CA LYS A 86 4.18 -23.01 22.77
C LYS A 86 5.64 -23.42 22.66
N GLU A 87 5.90 -24.68 22.37
CA GLU A 87 7.26 -25.23 22.30
C GLU A 87 8.10 -24.62 21.17
N VAL A 88 7.48 -24.34 20.03
CA VAL A 88 8.19 -23.79 18.87
C VAL A 88 8.51 -22.30 19.02
N LEU A 89 7.78 -21.57 19.86
CA LEU A 89 7.96 -20.12 20.02
C LEU A 89 9.28 -19.80 20.72
N ASN A 90 10.04 -18.88 20.14
CA ASN A 90 11.18 -18.29 20.85
C ASN A 90 10.72 -17.05 21.63
N THR A 91 10.49 -17.24 22.94
CA THR A 91 9.98 -16.21 23.85
C THR A 91 10.84 -14.95 23.89
N ARG A 92 12.16 -15.05 23.74
CA ARG A 92 13.06 -13.88 23.77
C ARG A 92 12.78 -12.92 22.62
N TRP A 93 12.62 -13.45 21.41
CA TRP A 93 12.27 -12.65 20.23
C TRP A 93 10.81 -12.18 20.30
N LEU A 94 9.91 -13.03 20.79
CA LEU A 94 8.49 -12.69 20.96
C LEU A 94 8.26 -11.52 21.94
N LEU A 95 9.01 -11.44 23.04
CA LEU A 95 8.86 -10.35 23.99
C LEU A 95 9.26 -8.99 23.41
N ILE A 96 10.25 -8.96 22.51
CA ILE A 96 10.62 -7.76 21.74
C ILE A 96 9.58 -7.46 20.66
N TYR A 97 8.94 -8.50 20.13
CA TYR A 97 7.93 -8.38 19.08
C TYR A 97 6.72 -7.54 19.53
N ILE A 98 6.15 -7.89 20.69
CA ILE A 98 4.90 -7.33 21.22
C ILE A 98 4.88 -5.78 21.24
N PRO A 99 5.84 -5.07 21.87
CA PRO A 99 5.77 -3.61 21.96
C PRO A 99 5.88 -2.93 20.59
N VAL A 100 6.72 -3.44 19.69
CA VAL A 100 6.89 -2.86 18.35
C VAL A 100 5.67 -3.11 17.49
N TYR A 101 5.04 -4.29 17.61
CA TYR A 101 3.79 -4.62 16.95
C TYR A 101 2.66 -3.65 17.37
N ILE A 102 2.47 -3.44 18.68
CA ILE A 102 1.49 -2.47 19.22
C ILE A 102 1.82 -1.05 18.76
N PHE A 103 3.10 -0.66 18.79
CA PHE A 103 3.55 0.64 18.33
C PHE A 103 3.22 0.87 16.84
N ALA A 104 3.46 -0.10 15.97
CA ALA A 104 3.19 0.02 14.55
C ALA A 104 1.70 0.28 14.28
N ILE A 105 0.81 -0.45 14.96
CA ILE A 105 -0.64 -0.27 14.88
C ILE A 105 -1.02 1.14 15.35
N TRP A 106 -0.63 1.51 16.57
CA TRP A 106 -0.97 2.80 17.16
C TRP A 106 -0.42 3.99 16.36
N ASP A 107 0.84 3.94 15.92
CA ASP A 107 1.49 5.01 15.16
C ASP A 107 0.81 5.22 13.80
N SER A 108 0.46 4.13 13.12
CA SER A 108 -0.24 4.21 11.83
C SER A 108 -1.66 4.78 11.99
N TYR A 109 -2.38 4.41 13.05
CA TYR A 109 -3.70 4.95 13.39
C TYR A 109 -3.64 6.46 13.62
N ARG A 110 -2.83 6.91 14.60
CA ARG A 110 -2.75 8.34 14.97
C ARG A 110 -2.29 9.19 13.79
N THR A 111 -1.35 8.67 13.00
CA THR A 111 -0.82 9.37 11.82
C THR A 111 -1.92 9.56 10.78
N THR A 112 -2.80 8.56 10.60
CA THR A 112 -3.94 8.68 9.69
C THR A 112 -4.90 9.78 10.14
N VAL A 113 -5.19 9.86 11.43
CA VAL A 113 -6.03 10.93 12.00
C VAL A 113 -5.43 12.31 11.71
N ASP A 114 -4.13 12.48 11.90
CA ASP A 114 -3.47 13.77 11.66
C ASP A 114 -3.38 14.12 10.17
N LEU A 115 -3.09 13.14 9.30
CA LEU A 115 -3.10 13.35 7.85
C LEU A 115 -4.50 13.70 7.32
N ASN A 116 -5.56 13.13 7.87
CA ASN A 116 -6.94 13.50 7.51
C ASN A 116 -7.23 14.97 7.85
N LYS A 117 -6.77 15.47 9.01
CA LYS A 117 -6.90 16.89 9.35
C LYS A 117 -6.14 17.78 8.36
N ILE A 118 -4.91 17.39 8.00
CA ILE A 118 -4.09 18.10 7.02
C ILE A 118 -4.79 18.10 5.65
N TYR A 119 -5.38 16.98 5.23
CA TYR A 119 -6.12 16.89 3.99
C TYR A 119 -7.27 17.89 3.93
N VAL A 120 -8.12 17.96 4.96
CA VAL A 120 -9.25 18.90 5.01
C VAL A 120 -8.78 20.35 4.89
N LEU A 121 -7.65 20.70 5.50
CA LEU A 121 -7.07 22.03 5.39
C LEU A 121 -6.50 22.29 3.99
N ALA A 122 -5.74 21.35 3.42
CA ALA A 122 -5.17 21.46 2.08
C ALA A 122 -6.26 21.52 1.00
N GLU A 123 -7.36 20.79 1.19
CA GLU A 123 -8.52 20.80 0.31
C GLU A 123 -9.19 22.17 0.26
N ARG A 124 -9.29 22.85 1.40
CA ARG A 124 -9.83 24.23 1.50
C ARG A 124 -8.89 25.27 0.90
N GLU A 125 -7.57 25.08 1.04
CA GLU A 125 -6.57 25.92 0.37
C GLU A 125 -6.67 25.78 -1.17
N ASN A 126 -7.15 24.63 -1.66
CA ASN A 126 -7.33 24.27 -3.08
C ASN A 126 -6.18 24.71 -3.98
N HIS A 127 -4.95 24.61 -3.47
CA HIS A 127 -3.79 25.07 -4.20
C HIS A 127 -3.47 24.12 -5.34
N ARG A 128 -2.92 24.66 -6.44
CA ARG A 128 -2.42 23.86 -7.55
C ARG A 128 -1.26 22.96 -7.11
N PHE A 129 -1.14 21.82 -7.77
CA PHE A 129 -0.01 20.90 -7.69
C PHE A 129 0.46 20.58 -9.11
N ASN A 130 1.64 19.99 -9.24
CA ASN A 130 2.18 19.61 -10.53
C ASN A 130 1.51 18.32 -11.05
N SER A 131 1.18 18.27 -12.35
CA SER A 131 0.52 17.12 -12.98
C SER A 131 1.47 16.23 -13.78
N PHE A 132 2.72 16.68 -13.95
CA PHE A 132 3.71 16.04 -14.81
C PHE A 132 5.12 16.25 -14.24
N SER A 133 6.03 15.31 -14.51
CA SER A 133 7.44 15.36 -14.12
C SER A 133 8.29 14.61 -15.15
N ILE A 134 9.32 15.27 -15.69
CA ILE A 134 10.35 14.63 -16.52
C ILE A 134 11.66 14.70 -15.77
N GLY A 135 12.24 13.53 -15.49
CA GLY A 135 13.64 13.40 -15.12
C GLY A 135 14.42 12.67 -16.20
N ALA A 136 15.75 12.63 -16.06
CA ALA A 136 16.61 11.84 -16.94
C ALA A 136 16.34 10.32 -16.86
N MET A 137 15.82 9.87 -15.71
CA MET A 137 15.54 8.45 -15.46
C MET A 137 14.13 8.05 -15.86
N GLU A 138 13.15 8.93 -15.68
CA GLU A 138 11.75 8.58 -15.94
C GLU A 138 10.83 9.78 -16.17
N ILE A 139 9.72 9.53 -16.86
CA ILE A 139 8.58 10.43 -17.07
C ILE A 139 7.40 9.94 -16.23
N ASN A 140 6.84 10.81 -15.38
CA ASN A 140 5.64 10.51 -14.62
C ASN A 140 4.59 11.60 -14.79
N TYR A 141 3.33 11.19 -14.81
CA TYR A 141 2.20 12.07 -15.07
C TYR A 141 0.92 11.56 -14.43
N LEU A 142 -0.01 12.48 -14.19
CA LEU A 142 -1.34 12.12 -13.71
C LEU A 142 -2.16 11.56 -14.86
N ASP A 143 -2.65 10.34 -14.68
CA ASP A 143 -3.49 9.66 -15.65
C ASP A 143 -4.62 8.86 -15.00
N LYS A 144 -5.71 8.72 -15.76
CA LYS A 144 -6.81 7.86 -15.35
C LYS A 144 -6.48 6.41 -15.69
N ARG A 145 -6.63 5.53 -14.71
CA ARG A 145 -6.35 4.10 -14.83
C ARG A 145 -7.52 3.26 -14.35
N ASN A 146 -7.71 2.08 -14.94
CA ASN A 146 -8.74 1.14 -14.51
C ASN A 146 -8.35 0.46 -13.17
N PRO A 147 -9.13 0.62 -12.08
CA PRO A 147 -8.83 -0.03 -10.80
C PRO A 147 -8.84 -1.56 -10.85
N ILE A 148 -9.71 -2.16 -11.67
CA ILE A 148 -9.80 -3.62 -11.79
C ILE A 148 -8.51 -4.18 -12.39
N LEU A 149 -7.92 -3.47 -13.35
CA LEU A 149 -6.65 -3.88 -13.95
C LEU A 149 -5.50 -3.79 -12.95
N SER A 150 -5.49 -2.78 -12.07
CA SER A 150 -4.49 -2.68 -10.99
C SER A 150 -4.57 -3.85 -9.99
N VAL A 151 -5.80 -4.32 -9.72
CA VAL A 151 -6.06 -5.49 -8.87
C VAL A 151 -5.59 -6.76 -9.57
N ALA A 152 -5.95 -6.93 -10.84
CA ALA A 152 -5.57 -8.10 -11.63
C ALA A 152 -4.04 -8.26 -11.67
N TRP A 153 -3.30 -7.18 -11.90
CA TRP A 153 -1.84 -7.22 -11.88
C TRP A 153 -1.27 -7.56 -10.50
N SER A 154 -1.78 -6.97 -9.42
CA SER A 154 -1.35 -7.30 -8.05
C SER A 154 -1.68 -8.75 -7.66
N PHE A 155 -2.76 -9.31 -8.17
CA PHE A 155 -3.15 -10.70 -7.91
C PHE A 155 -2.30 -11.70 -8.70
N LEU A 156 -1.83 -11.34 -9.91
CA LEU A 156 -0.89 -12.17 -10.65
C LEU A 156 0.49 -12.19 -9.99
N MET A 157 0.99 -11.02 -9.61
CA MET A 157 2.26 -10.88 -8.89
C MET A 157 2.20 -9.63 -8.01
N PRO A 158 2.32 -9.79 -6.67
CA PRO A 158 2.31 -8.65 -5.76
C PRO A 158 3.33 -7.59 -6.17
N GLY A 159 2.88 -6.34 -6.28
CA GLY A 159 3.69 -5.19 -6.67
C GLY A 159 3.53 -4.75 -8.13
N LEU A 160 3.02 -5.61 -9.04
CA LEU A 160 2.76 -5.18 -10.43
C LEU A 160 1.63 -4.15 -10.53
N GLY A 161 0.60 -4.23 -9.68
CA GLY A 161 -0.44 -3.20 -9.65
C GLY A 161 0.09 -1.84 -9.21
N GLN A 162 1.02 -1.81 -8.25
CA GLN A 162 1.74 -0.60 -7.83
C GLN A 162 2.62 -0.05 -8.96
N LEU A 163 3.28 -0.93 -9.71
CA LEU A 163 4.10 -0.54 -10.85
C LEU A 163 3.23 0.06 -11.97
N TYR A 164 2.07 -0.55 -12.23
CA TYR A 164 1.08 -0.04 -13.17
C TYR A 164 0.69 1.40 -12.81
N ILE A 165 0.43 1.73 -11.55
CA ILE A 165 0.12 3.13 -11.14
C ILE A 165 1.36 4.02 -10.91
N HIS A 166 2.53 3.64 -11.43
CA HIS A 166 3.79 4.40 -11.34
C HIS A 166 4.28 4.65 -9.90
N ARG A 167 3.90 3.81 -8.91
CA ARG A 167 4.45 3.87 -7.54
C ARG A 167 5.71 3.01 -7.43
N ILE A 168 6.75 3.42 -8.17
CA ILE A 168 7.95 2.63 -8.47
C ILE A 168 8.64 2.11 -7.20
N ILE A 169 8.90 3.00 -6.23
CA ILE A 169 9.63 2.64 -5.00
C ILE A 169 8.88 1.56 -4.19
N GLY A 170 7.55 1.73 -4.04
CA GLY A 170 6.72 0.75 -3.34
C GLY A 170 6.58 -0.56 -4.14
N ALA A 171 6.45 -0.48 -5.46
CA ALA A 171 6.34 -1.63 -6.34
C ALA A 171 7.56 -2.54 -6.24
N PHE A 172 8.78 -1.99 -6.39
CA PHE A 172 10.00 -2.77 -6.26
C PHE A 172 10.14 -3.42 -4.90
N PHE A 173 9.81 -2.69 -3.82
CA PHE A 173 9.86 -3.25 -2.48
C PHE A 173 8.95 -4.48 -2.34
N VAL A 174 7.70 -4.39 -2.79
CA VAL A 174 6.73 -5.50 -2.74
C VAL A 174 7.16 -6.65 -3.65
N ILE A 175 7.67 -6.38 -4.86
CA ILE A 175 8.14 -7.42 -5.79
C ILE A 175 9.33 -8.17 -5.22
N ILE A 176 10.33 -7.46 -4.66
CA ILE A 176 11.53 -8.08 -4.07
C ILE A 176 11.10 -9.04 -2.94
N TRP A 177 10.23 -8.58 -2.04
CA TRP A 177 9.75 -9.42 -0.95
C TRP A 177 8.85 -10.57 -1.42
N ALA A 178 8.04 -10.36 -2.45
CA ALA A 178 7.27 -11.44 -3.08
C ALA A 178 8.21 -12.53 -3.60
N VAL A 179 9.27 -12.17 -4.33
CA VAL A 179 10.28 -13.13 -4.82
C VAL A 179 10.95 -13.88 -3.67
N ILE A 180 11.34 -13.18 -2.60
CA ILE A 180 11.92 -13.81 -1.40
C ILE A 180 10.95 -14.83 -0.80
N PHE A 181 9.68 -14.46 -0.61
CA PHE A 181 8.68 -15.37 -0.05
C PHE A 181 8.39 -16.56 -0.97
N PHE A 182 8.28 -16.36 -2.28
CA PHE A 182 8.14 -17.45 -3.24
C PHE A 182 9.30 -18.44 -3.20
N TYR A 183 10.52 -17.91 -3.12
CA TYR A 183 11.73 -18.73 -3.07
C TYR A 183 11.78 -19.59 -1.81
N TYR A 184 11.65 -18.99 -0.62
CA TYR A 184 11.79 -19.73 0.64
C TYR A 184 10.56 -20.56 1.03
N SER A 185 9.38 -20.25 0.51
CA SER A 185 8.15 -21.03 0.78
C SER A 185 8.04 -22.31 -0.05
N HIS A 186 8.82 -22.42 -1.14
CA HIS A 186 8.64 -23.46 -2.16
C HIS A 186 7.20 -23.50 -2.75
N LEU A 187 6.48 -22.37 -2.71
CA LEU A 187 5.08 -22.32 -3.16
C LEU A 187 4.92 -22.70 -4.64
N LEU A 188 5.80 -22.20 -5.50
CA LEU A 188 5.72 -22.49 -6.94
C LEU A 188 6.01 -23.97 -7.25
N GLU A 189 6.93 -24.59 -6.52
CA GLU A 189 7.19 -26.03 -6.59
C GLU A 189 5.97 -26.84 -6.15
N GLY A 190 5.36 -26.45 -5.02
CA GLY A 190 4.12 -27.06 -4.55
C GLY A 190 2.98 -26.94 -5.55
N ILE A 191 2.84 -25.79 -6.22
CA ILE A 191 1.84 -25.58 -7.29
C ILE A 191 2.12 -26.51 -8.48
N SER A 192 3.38 -26.66 -8.89
CA SER A 192 3.75 -27.58 -9.98
C SER A 192 3.37 -29.02 -9.65
N LEU A 193 3.73 -29.50 -8.45
CA LEU A 193 3.39 -30.85 -7.97
C LEU A 193 1.86 -31.04 -7.83
N LEU A 194 1.14 -29.98 -7.46
CA LEU A 194 -0.31 -30.00 -7.38
C LEU A 194 -0.95 -30.20 -8.76
N PHE A 195 -0.44 -29.55 -9.81
CA PHE A 195 -0.90 -29.76 -11.19
C PHE A 195 -0.60 -31.18 -11.69
N SER A 196 0.46 -31.81 -11.22
CA SER A 196 0.78 -33.23 -11.49
C SER A 196 -0.10 -34.21 -10.70
N GLY A 197 -0.96 -33.74 -9.78
CA GLY A 197 -1.83 -34.57 -8.94
C GLY A 197 -1.16 -35.11 -7.67
N GLU A 198 0.09 -34.73 -7.38
CA GLU A 198 0.89 -35.27 -6.27
C GLU A 198 0.68 -34.50 -4.95
N ILE A 199 -0.56 -34.48 -4.45
CA ILE A 199 -1.00 -33.61 -3.34
C ILE A 199 -0.14 -33.77 -2.07
N LYS A 200 0.23 -35.01 -1.70
CA LYS A 200 1.03 -35.27 -0.51
C LYS A 200 2.43 -34.67 -0.62
N GLN A 201 3.07 -34.86 -1.77
CA GLN A 201 4.40 -34.32 -2.02
C GLN A 201 4.35 -32.80 -2.12
N ALA A 202 3.34 -32.25 -2.81
CA ALA A 202 3.10 -30.81 -2.87
C ALA A 202 3.00 -30.19 -1.47
N THR A 203 2.24 -30.80 -0.56
CA THR A 203 2.08 -30.30 0.81
C THR A 203 3.36 -30.41 1.63
N SER A 204 4.11 -31.50 1.45
CA SER A 204 5.38 -31.73 2.16
C SER A 204 6.52 -30.84 1.69
N ALA A 205 6.50 -30.39 0.42
CA ALA A 205 7.51 -29.48 -0.13
C ALA A 205 7.40 -28.05 0.43
N LEU A 206 6.21 -27.64 0.88
CA LEU A 206 5.97 -26.27 1.34
C LEU A 206 6.64 -25.98 2.68
N ASN A 207 7.36 -24.85 2.74
CA ASN A 207 7.76 -24.28 4.01
C ASN A 207 6.60 -23.44 4.58
N LYS A 208 5.95 -24.02 5.60
CA LYS A 208 4.77 -23.48 6.28
C LYS A 208 4.99 -22.08 6.88
N GLU A 209 6.18 -21.82 7.44
CA GLU A 209 6.49 -20.56 8.12
C GLU A 209 6.56 -19.39 7.13
N TRP A 210 7.23 -19.60 6.00
CA TRP A 210 7.33 -18.62 4.92
C TRP A 210 6.02 -18.46 4.14
N LEU A 211 5.29 -19.57 3.95
CA LEU A 211 4.00 -19.57 3.27
C LEU A 211 2.98 -18.62 3.94
N LEU A 212 3.02 -18.50 5.26
CA LEU A 212 2.04 -17.71 6.00
C LEU A 212 2.23 -16.17 5.84
N PHE A 213 3.27 -15.72 5.15
CA PHE A 213 3.40 -14.31 4.77
C PHE A 213 2.57 -13.91 3.53
N PHE A 214 2.10 -14.88 2.73
CA PHE A 214 1.37 -14.57 1.50
C PHE A 214 0.01 -13.90 1.69
N PRO A 215 -0.86 -14.31 2.65
CA PRO A 215 -2.19 -13.71 2.79
C PRO A 215 -2.14 -12.19 2.98
N SER A 216 -1.23 -11.72 3.84
CA SER A 216 -1.04 -10.29 4.08
C SER A 216 -0.37 -9.60 2.90
N LEU A 217 0.65 -10.21 2.27
CA LEU A 217 1.31 -9.64 1.09
C LEU A 217 0.34 -9.45 -0.09
N TYR A 218 -0.41 -10.49 -0.46
CA TYR A 218 -1.38 -10.46 -1.55
C TYR A 218 -2.54 -9.52 -1.26
N GLY A 219 -3.08 -9.61 -0.05
CA GLY A 219 -4.15 -8.72 0.41
C GLY A 219 -3.71 -7.26 0.33
N PHE A 220 -2.52 -6.94 0.86
CA PHE A 220 -2.00 -5.59 0.87
C PHE A 220 -1.74 -5.08 -0.55
N ALA A 221 -1.04 -5.87 -1.38
CA ALA A 221 -0.70 -5.47 -2.74
C ALA A 221 -1.95 -5.18 -3.58
N THR A 222 -3.01 -5.96 -3.38
CA THR A 222 -4.30 -5.80 -4.05
C THR A 222 -5.06 -4.57 -3.54
N PHE A 223 -5.14 -4.40 -2.22
CA PHE A 223 -5.84 -3.28 -1.61
C PHE A 223 -5.16 -1.94 -1.92
N ASP A 224 -3.83 -1.88 -1.76
CA ASP A 224 -3.03 -0.68 -2.03
C ASP A 224 -3.11 -0.29 -3.51
N SER A 225 -2.99 -1.23 -4.45
CA SER A 225 -3.08 -0.89 -5.88
C SER A 225 -4.48 -0.38 -6.25
N TYR A 226 -5.53 -1.05 -5.78
CA TYR A 226 -6.91 -0.62 -6.01
C TYR A 226 -7.17 0.78 -5.48
N MET A 227 -6.90 0.99 -4.19
CA MET A 227 -7.20 2.25 -3.51
C MET A 227 -6.42 3.39 -4.17
N ASN A 228 -5.14 3.21 -4.48
CA ASN A 228 -4.35 4.29 -5.05
C ASN A 228 -4.76 4.60 -6.49
N THR A 229 -5.25 3.60 -7.24
CA THR A 229 -5.83 3.85 -8.56
C THR A 229 -7.07 4.72 -8.47
N VAL A 230 -7.99 4.41 -7.54
CA VAL A 230 -9.20 5.20 -7.33
C VAL A 230 -8.88 6.64 -6.92
N GLU A 231 -7.96 6.83 -5.97
CA GLU A 231 -7.61 8.16 -5.48
C GLU A 231 -6.80 8.96 -6.51
N ASN A 232 -5.92 8.31 -7.28
CA ASN A 232 -5.23 8.98 -8.39
C ASN A 232 -6.22 9.46 -9.46
N ASN A 233 -7.23 8.65 -9.81
CA ASN A 233 -8.27 9.05 -10.74
C ASN A 233 -9.03 10.31 -10.26
N LYS A 234 -9.33 10.40 -8.95
CA LYS A 234 -9.94 11.60 -8.36
C LYS A 234 -9.03 12.82 -8.45
N LEU A 235 -7.71 12.65 -8.26
CA LEU A 235 -6.75 13.74 -8.44
C LEU A 235 -6.71 14.25 -9.88
N VAL A 236 -6.75 13.34 -10.87
CA VAL A 236 -6.79 13.72 -12.29
C VAL A 236 -8.05 14.54 -12.58
N GLU A 237 -9.21 14.09 -12.10
CA GLU A 237 -10.47 14.83 -12.27
C GLU A 237 -10.42 16.21 -11.61
N ARG A 238 -9.82 16.30 -10.42
CA ARG A 238 -9.67 17.56 -9.70
C ARG A 238 -8.75 18.53 -10.44
N GLU A 239 -7.62 18.06 -10.93
CA GLU A 239 -6.68 18.89 -11.70
C GLU A 239 -7.33 19.42 -12.98
N GLN A 240 -8.00 18.54 -13.72
CA GLN A 240 -8.70 18.88 -14.95
C GLN A 240 -9.84 19.87 -14.69
N LYS A 241 -10.63 19.66 -13.62
CA LYS A 241 -11.67 20.59 -13.19
C LYS A 241 -11.09 21.97 -12.88
N ASN A 242 -10.07 22.04 -12.02
CA ASN A 242 -9.44 23.31 -11.64
C ASN A 242 -8.85 24.04 -12.87
N PHE A 243 -8.30 23.31 -13.84
CA PHE A 243 -7.84 23.87 -15.10
C PHE A 243 -9.00 24.50 -15.89
N PHE A 244 -10.11 23.78 -16.06
CA PHE A 244 -11.26 24.29 -16.81
C PHE A 244 -11.95 25.48 -16.13
N GLU A 245 -12.11 25.44 -14.81
CA GLU A 245 -12.67 26.56 -14.04
C GLU A 245 -11.79 27.82 -14.20
N LYS A 246 -10.47 27.66 -14.20
CA LYS A 246 -9.55 28.80 -14.33
C LYS A 246 -9.47 29.36 -15.76
N THR A 247 -9.53 28.49 -16.77
CA THR A 247 -9.27 28.88 -18.16
C THR A 247 -10.53 29.27 -18.92
N TYR A 248 -11.66 28.60 -18.67
CA TYR A 248 -12.86 28.73 -19.52
C TYR A 248 -14.11 29.22 -18.77
N GLN A 249 -14.18 29.08 -17.45
CA GLN A 249 -15.37 29.51 -16.72
C GLN A 249 -15.44 31.03 -16.61
N HIS A 250 -16.55 31.59 -17.09
CA HIS A 250 -16.79 33.02 -16.99
C HIS A 250 -16.89 33.45 -15.52
N PRO A 251 -16.33 34.61 -15.10
CA PRO A 251 -16.34 35.04 -13.69
C PRO A 251 -17.73 35.20 -13.06
N SER A 252 -18.77 35.46 -13.87
CA SER A 252 -20.16 35.56 -13.39
C SER A 252 -20.89 34.21 -13.34
N PHE A 253 -20.25 33.11 -13.74
CA PHE A 253 -20.87 31.79 -13.69
C PHE A 253 -20.92 31.30 -12.23
N CYS A 254 -22.13 31.24 -11.69
CA CYS A 254 -22.43 30.69 -10.38
C CYS A 254 -23.17 29.37 -10.53
N ILE A 255 -22.68 28.31 -9.86
CA ILE A 255 -23.39 27.04 -9.79
C ILE A 255 -24.61 27.20 -8.87
N VAL A 256 -25.79 27.29 -9.46
CA VAL A 256 -27.06 27.29 -8.71
C VAL A 256 -27.41 25.85 -8.35
N LYS A 257 -27.09 25.42 -7.12
CA LYS A 257 -27.52 24.10 -6.62
C LYS A 257 -29.06 24.07 -6.56
N GLY A 258 -29.70 23.31 -7.46
CA GLY A 258 -31.15 23.04 -7.39
C GLY A 258 -31.89 22.95 -8.73
N LYS A 259 -31.34 23.47 -9.82
CA LYS A 259 -31.93 23.27 -11.16
C LYS A 259 -31.15 22.20 -11.91
N LYS A 260 -31.80 21.07 -12.17
CA LYS A 260 -31.34 20.11 -13.19
C LYS A 260 -31.27 20.90 -14.50
N VAL A 261 -30.15 20.81 -15.21
CA VAL A 261 -30.06 21.32 -16.58
C VAL A 261 -30.90 20.35 -17.41
N GLU A 262 -31.99 20.84 -17.99
CA GLU A 262 -32.78 20.12 -19.02
C GLU A 262 -32.04 20.14 -20.36
#